data_AF-A0AAW0D0T2-F1
#
_entry.id   AF-A0AAW0D0T2-F1
#
_cell.length_a   1.000
_cell.length_b   1.000
_cell.length_c   1.000
_cell.angle_alpha   90.00
_cell.angle_beta   90.00
_cell.angle_gamma   90.00
#
_symmetry.space_group_name_H-M   'P 1'
#
loop_
_entity.id
_entity.type
_entity.pdbx_description
1 polymer ?
#
loop_
_entity_poly.entity_id
_entity_poly.type
_entity_poly.pdbx_seq_one_letter_code
_entity_poly.pdbx_strand_id
1 'polypeptide(L)'
;MSTLQVALRIVLFFLSAIFYGICSTPPHPTPKGSMASTPSGLREWFVVIRIRYVLPLQKIGFYTAALNECIHIVAHRDIANVSLNSLFVVAAFFSIFGGLIRFLCYRELGECFTFELVPAGQNAISPSVAQNPKLITTGPYSYVRHPSYLGLWMCFFGSTMVHMVRGSWMRESGFLDTLIGRLITMMITQNLEVLAKTSLILASAVSFGVSFTPPNGGPKSLPPRPPITKALSQEMREWVLVFLIKYALPIEVRMYYLISFNEIVHVISSSIPSLPIRPYFPYHVSPHSFSNVLIIGSLLSTAGCILRIFCYRALAEGFTFELVPAGKLSNNPSLVKSPKLVTHGPYSIVRHPSYLGSWFNFVGSAMVHSWIFSDGSDSAYVLRGLAYAWLMGVGGGITVLLMRMGDEDALMKKQFGTKWEEWRKNVRYRVIPGVY
;
A
#
# COMPACT_ATOMS: atom_id res chain seq x y z
N MET A 1 -29.90 33.16 22.64
CA MET A 1 -30.05 31.68 22.64
C MET A 1 -30.42 31.21 24.03
N SER A 2 -31.33 30.24 24.18
CA SER A 2 -31.73 29.76 25.51
C SER A 2 -30.62 28.91 26.13
N THR A 3 -30.25 29.16 27.39
CA THR A 3 -29.32 28.37 28.22
C THR A 3 -29.56 26.85 28.11
N LEU A 4 -30.81 26.46 27.91
CA LEU A 4 -31.26 25.08 27.68
C LEU A 4 -30.61 24.40 26.47
N GLN A 5 -30.44 25.09 25.34
CA GLN A 5 -29.86 24.51 24.12
C GLN A 5 -28.37 24.20 24.28
N VAL A 6 -27.65 25.08 24.98
CA VAL A 6 -26.22 24.88 25.29
C VAL A 6 -26.05 23.70 26.24
N ALA A 7 -26.86 23.64 27.30
CA ALA A 7 -26.86 22.52 28.23
C ALA A 7 -27.17 21.18 27.53
N LEU A 8 -28.20 21.15 26.68
CA LEU A 8 -28.56 19.95 25.92
C LEU A 8 -27.43 19.49 24.98
N ARG A 9 -26.76 20.43 24.31
CA ARG A 9 -25.63 20.10 23.43
C ARG A 9 -24.46 19.48 24.19
N ILE A 10 -24.11 20.04 25.35
CA ILE A 10 -23.07 19.50 26.23
C ILE A 10 -23.44 18.06 26.66
N VAL A 11 -24.68 17.85 27.11
CA VAL A 11 -25.18 16.52 27.50
C VAL A 11 -25.07 15.52 26.35
N LEU A 12 -25.51 15.89 25.14
CA LEU A 12 -25.44 15.01 23.97
C LEU A 12 -23.99 14.67 23.57
N PHE A 13 -23.05 15.61 23.73
CA PHE A 13 -21.62 15.34 23.51
C PHE A 13 -21.05 14.38 24.56
N PHE A 14 -21.35 14.59 25.84
CA PHE A 14 -20.92 13.68 26.90
C PHE A 14 -21.49 12.28 26.72
N LEU A 15 -22.77 12.16 26.38
CA LEU A 15 -23.39 10.86 26.07
C LEU A 15 -22.71 10.22 24.86
N SER A 16 -22.47 10.98 23.79
CA SER A 16 -21.74 10.49 22.62
C SER A 16 -20.34 9.97 22.99
N ALA A 17 -19.63 10.65 23.89
CA ALA A 17 -18.32 10.22 24.38
C ALA A 17 -18.37 8.95 25.22
N ILE A 18 -19.34 8.84 26.12
CA ILE A 18 -19.56 7.63 26.93
C ILE A 18 -19.85 6.43 26.02
N PHE A 19 -20.79 6.60 25.08
CA PHE A 19 -21.20 5.51 24.19
C PHE A 19 -20.14 5.16 23.15
N TYR A 20 -19.35 6.11 22.67
CA TYR A 20 -18.16 5.83 21.88
C TYR A 20 -17.11 5.05 22.69
N GLY A 21 -16.92 5.41 23.95
CA GLY A 21 -16.08 4.69 24.90
C GLY A 21 -16.51 3.24 25.10
N ILE A 22 -17.80 3.02 25.35
CA ILE A 22 -18.39 1.68 25.47
C ILE A 22 -18.19 0.92 24.15
N CYS A 23 -18.51 1.53 23.02
CA CYS A 23 -18.37 0.90 21.71
C CYS A 23 -16.92 0.48 21.41
N SER A 24 -15.93 1.28 21.78
CA SER A 24 -14.51 1.07 21.42
C SER A 24 -13.70 0.31 22.48
N THR A 25 -14.30 -0.09 23.59
CA THR A 25 -13.63 -0.79 24.69
C THR A 25 -14.18 -2.21 24.82
N PRO A 26 -13.33 -3.24 24.83
CA PRO A 26 -13.83 -4.58 25.05
C PRO A 26 -14.41 -4.70 26.47
N PRO A 27 -15.54 -5.40 26.66
CA PRO A 27 -16.17 -5.59 27.97
C PRO A 27 -15.30 -6.42 28.93
N HIS A 28 -14.41 -7.24 28.40
CA HIS A 28 -13.47 -8.05 29.17
C HIS A 28 -12.02 -7.78 28.71
N PRO A 29 -11.05 -7.76 29.64
CA PRO A 29 -9.65 -7.64 29.27
C PRO A 29 -9.22 -8.83 28.42
N THR A 30 -8.55 -8.57 27.31
CA THR A 30 -7.91 -9.64 26.50
C THR A 30 -6.94 -10.43 27.38
N PRO A 31 -7.05 -11.77 27.46
CA PRO A 31 -6.17 -12.58 28.31
C PRO A 31 -4.69 -12.35 27.99
N LYS A 32 -3.88 -12.18 29.03
CA LYS A 32 -2.40 -12.13 28.91
C LYS A 32 -1.89 -13.53 28.58
N GLY A 33 -1.97 -13.94 27.32
CA GLY A 33 -1.51 -15.26 26.87
C GLY A 33 -2.08 -15.76 25.55
N SER A 34 -3.23 -15.26 25.09
CA SER A 34 -3.74 -15.58 23.73
C SER A 34 -2.87 -14.97 22.62
N MET A 35 -1.97 -14.05 22.98
CA MET A 35 -1.04 -13.33 22.09
C MET A 35 0.15 -14.16 21.59
N ALA A 36 0.13 -15.49 21.73
CA ALA A 36 1.23 -16.37 21.33
C ALA A 36 1.06 -17.01 19.93
N SER A 37 -0.08 -16.82 19.25
CA SER A 37 -0.13 -17.15 17.82
C SER A 37 0.38 -15.95 17.03
N THR A 38 1.62 -16.03 16.56
CA THR A 38 2.15 -15.16 15.51
C THR A 38 1.09 -15.06 14.41
N PRO A 39 0.64 -13.86 13.99
CA PRO A 39 -0.36 -13.75 12.94
C PRO A 39 0.14 -14.49 11.69
N SER A 40 -0.55 -15.57 11.33
CA SER A 40 -0.14 -16.45 10.23
C SER A 40 -0.46 -15.86 8.86
N GLY A 41 -1.28 -14.80 8.81
CA GLY A 41 -1.71 -14.11 7.60
C GLY A 41 -1.82 -12.59 7.74
N LEU A 42 -1.91 -11.91 6.59
CA LEU A 42 -2.02 -10.45 6.49
C LEU A 42 -3.28 -9.91 7.18
N ARG A 43 -4.40 -10.65 7.13
CA ARG A 43 -5.68 -10.23 7.69
C ARG A 43 -5.60 -10.14 9.22
N GLU A 44 -5.03 -11.15 9.86
CA GLU A 44 -4.83 -11.22 11.30
C GLU A 44 -3.90 -10.09 11.77
N TRP A 45 -2.86 -9.80 10.98
CA TRP A 45 -1.94 -8.69 11.24
C TRP A 45 -2.66 -7.33 11.25
N PHE A 46 -3.53 -7.06 10.27
CA PHE A 46 -4.34 -5.84 10.23
C PHE A 46 -5.29 -5.73 11.44
N VAL A 47 -5.93 -6.83 11.85
CA VAL A 47 -6.83 -6.85 13.00
C VAL A 47 -6.07 -6.54 14.30
N VAL A 48 -4.92 -7.19 14.51
CA VAL A 48 -4.08 -6.96 15.70
C VAL A 48 -3.61 -5.51 15.78
N ILE A 49 -3.12 -4.94 14.68
CA ILE A 49 -2.67 -3.55 14.67
C ILE A 49 -3.82 -2.59 14.94
N ARG A 50 -4.98 -2.86 14.35
CA ARG A 50 -6.16 -2.02 14.54
C ARG A 50 -6.58 -2.01 16.01
N ILE A 51 -6.64 -3.17 16.65
CA ILE A 51 -7.06 -3.29 18.06
C ILE A 51 -6.00 -2.70 19.00
N ARG A 52 -4.71 -2.99 18.76
CA ARG A 52 -3.62 -2.64 19.69
C ARG A 52 -3.17 -1.18 19.59
N TYR A 53 -3.17 -0.61 18.39
CA TYR A 53 -2.59 0.72 18.16
C TYR A 53 -3.62 1.72 17.65
N VAL A 54 -4.43 1.35 16.65
CA VAL A 54 -5.33 2.30 16.00
C VAL A 54 -6.51 2.69 16.89
N LEU A 55 -7.21 1.73 17.49
CA LEU A 55 -8.37 2.01 18.36
C LEU A 55 -8.01 2.87 19.59
N PRO A 56 -6.92 2.60 20.34
CA PRO A 56 -6.50 3.47 21.44
C PRO A 56 -6.20 4.90 20.99
N LEU A 57 -5.48 5.08 19.86
CA LEU A 57 -5.19 6.41 19.32
C LEU A 57 -6.47 7.14 18.90
N GLN A 58 -7.42 6.44 18.26
CA GLN A 58 -8.73 7.01 17.91
C GLN A 58 -9.53 7.43 19.15
N LYS A 59 -9.46 6.65 20.24
CA LYS A 59 -10.09 7.01 21.53
C LYS A 59 -9.48 8.27 22.13
N ILE A 60 -8.15 8.35 22.18
CA ILE A 60 -7.44 9.53 22.67
C ILE A 60 -7.87 10.75 21.85
N GLY A 61 -7.79 10.67 20.52
CA GLY A 61 -8.18 11.76 19.63
C GLY A 61 -9.63 12.21 19.83
N PHE A 62 -10.57 11.26 19.93
CA PHE A 62 -11.98 11.55 20.18
C PHE A 62 -12.18 12.26 21.52
N TYR A 63 -11.63 11.74 22.61
CA TYR A 63 -11.81 12.36 23.93
C TYR A 63 -11.14 13.72 24.04
N THR A 64 -9.96 13.90 23.43
CA THR A 64 -9.32 15.21 23.34
C THR A 64 -10.20 16.20 22.58
N ALA A 65 -10.81 15.80 21.46
CA ALA A 65 -11.72 16.66 20.71
C ALA A 65 -12.98 17.01 21.52
N ALA A 66 -13.59 16.03 22.19
CA ALA A 66 -14.76 16.23 23.04
C ALA A 66 -14.48 17.13 24.26
N LEU A 67 -13.31 16.97 24.89
CA LEU A 67 -12.90 17.81 26.00
C LEU A 67 -12.68 19.26 25.55
N ASN A 68 -11.97 19.47 24.42
CA ASN A 68 -11.77 20.81 23.87
C ASN A 68 -13.11 21.47 23.50
N GLU A 69 -14.03 20.73 22.88
CA GLU A 69 -15.40 21.22 22.61
C GLU A 69 -16.08 21.72 23.89
N CYS A 70 -16.06 20.93 24.96
CA CYS A 70 -16.69 21.31 26.23
C CYS A 70 -16.03 22.54 26.86
N ILE A 71 -14.69 22.60 26.88
CA ILE A 71 -13.94 23.75 27.39
C ILE A 71 -14.30 25.00 26.60
N HIS A 72 -14.36 24.93 25.27
CA HIS A 72 -14.70 26.07 24.44
C HIS A 72 -16.14 26.56 24.66
N ILE A 73 -17.12 25.66 24.75
CA ILE A 73 -18.52 26.03 25.02
C ILE A 73 -18.64 26.72 26.39
N VAL A 74 -17.94 26.23 27.41
CA VAL A 74 -18.01 26.77 28.79
C VAL A 74 -17.25 28.09 28.94
N ALA A 75 -16.03 28.15 28.40
CA ALA A 75 -15.12 29.27 28.62
C ALA A 75 -15.49 30.52 27.80
N HIS A 76 -15.99 30.35 26.57
CA HIS A 76 -16.10 31.49 25.66
C HIS A 76 -17.50 32.11 25.59
N ARG A 77 -18.59 31.44 26.01
CA ARG A 77 -20.02 31.90 25.96
C ARG A 77 -20.52 32.59 24.67
N ASP A 78 -19.65 32.80 23.70
CA ASP A 78 -19.76 33.77 22.60
C ASP A 78 -19.54 33.06 21.27
N ILE A 79 -20.02 31.81 21.18
CA ILE A 79 -20.21 31.21 19.87
C ILE A 79 -21.61 31.62 19.45
N ALA A 80 -21.70 32.77 18.79
CA ALA A 80 -22.91 33.29 18.14
C ALA A 80 -23.57 32.30 17.15
N ASN A 81 -23.02 31.09 16.98
CA ASN A 81 -23.47 30.01 16.10
C ASN A 81 -23.60 28.61 16.76
N VAL A 82 -23.63 28.47 18.09
CA VAL A 82 -23.88 27.16 18.77
C VAL A 82 -25.37 26.75 18.73
N SER A 83 -26.09 27.02 17.64
CA SER A 83 -27.44 26.50 17.49
C SER A 83 -27.43 24.97 17.51
N LEU A 84 -28.37 24.36 18.22
CA LEU A 84 -28.57 22.92 18.22
C LEU A 84 -28.99 22.47 16.80
N ASN A 85 -28.00 22.18 15.96
CA ASN A 85 -28.20 21.83 14.57
C ASN A 85 -28.91 20.47 14.48
N SER A 86 -29.93 20.34 13.63
CA SER A 86 -30.59 19.04 13.38
C SER A 86 -29.58 17.96 12.99
N LEU A 87 -28.54 18.30 12.22
CA LEU A 87 -27.45 17.38 11.89
C LEU A 87 -26.63 16.95 13.10
N PHE A 88 -26.42 17.85 14.07
CA PHE A 88 -25.75 17.50 15.32
C PHE A 88 -26.60 16.51 16.13
N VAL A 89 -27.91 16.75 16.24
CA VAL A 89 -28.83 15.86 16.95
C VAL A 89 -28.87 14.48 16.30
N VAL A 90 -28.94 14.43 14.96
CA VAL A 90 -28.86 13.16 14.22
C VAL A 90 -27.51 12.48 14.45
N ALA A 91 -26.39 13.19 14.38
CA ALA A 91 -25.07 12.63 14.63
C ALA A 91 -24.94 12.06 16.06
N ALA A 92 -25.41 12.80 17.06
CA ALA A 92 -25.44 12.36 18.45
C ALA A 92 -26.35 11.14 18.64
N PHE A 93 -27.53 11.13 17.99
CA PHE A 93 -28.43 9.98 17.99
C PHE A 93 -27.75 8.73 17.41
N PHE A 94 -27.10 8.83 16.25
CA PHE A 94 -26.37 7.70 15.66
C PHE A 94 -25.22 7.21 16.56
N SER A 95 -24.48 8.14 17.17
CA SER A 95 -23.39 7.83 18.11
C SER A 95 -23.89 7.06 19.32
N ILE A 96 -24.91 7.60 19.99
CA ILE A 96 -25.51 7.05 21.22
C ILE A 96 -26.24 5.74 20.92
N PHE A 97 -27.09 5.71 19.90
CA PHE A 97 -27.89 4.53 19.55
C PHE A 97 -27.00 3.38 19.05
N GLY A 98 -26.00 3.68 18.22
CA GLY A 98 -25.00 2.70 17.80
C GLY A 98 -24.23 2.11 18.99
N GLY A 99 -23.80 2.97 19.92
CA GLY A 99 -23.15 2.55 21.16
C GLY A 99 -24.07 1.73 22.08
N LEU A 100 -25.36 2.05 22.13
CA LEU A 100 -26.36 1.30 22.89
C LEU A 100 -26.58 -0.10 22.30
N ILE A 101 -26.69 -0.22 20.97
CA ILE A 101 -26.74 -1.53 20.30
C ILE A 101 -25.48 -2.33 20.68
N ARG A 102 -24.31 -1.69 20.62
CA ARG A 102 -23.03 -2.31 20.99
C ARG A 102 -23.02 -2.78 22.44
N PHE A 103 -23.51 -1.96 23.37
CA PHE A 103 -23.65 -2.30 24.79
C PHE A 103 -24.58 -3.50 25.01
N LEU A 104 -25.76 -3.50 24.38
CA LEU A 104 -26.70 -4.61 24.47
C LEU A 104 -26.09 -5.90 23.91
N CYS A 105 -25.36 -5.81 22.79
CA CYS A 105 -24.65 -6.95 22.23
C CYS A 105 -23.57 -7.49 23.17
N TYR A 106 -22.82 -6.60 23.85
CA TYR A 106 -21.82 -7.00 24.85
C TYR A 106 -22.44 -7.69 26.04
N ARG A 107 -23.58 -7.19 26.51
CA ARG A 107 -24.31 -7.79 27.61
C ARG A 107 -24.85 -9.18 27.25
N GLU A 108 -25.41 -9.34 26.05
CA GLU A 108 -25.95 -10.64 25.60
C GLU A 108 -24.84 -11.67 25.32
N LEU A 109 -23.72 -11.25 24.71
CA LEU A 109 -22.59 -12.16 24.46
C LEU A 109 -21.76 -12.45 25.72
N GLY A 110 -21.70 -11.51 26.67
CA GLY A 110 -20.91 -11.62 27.89
C GLY A 110 -19.45 -11.99 27.59
N GLU A 111 -18.97 -13.01 28.32
CA GLU A 111 -17.60 -13.53 28.21
C GLU A 111 -17.27 -14.15 26.84
N CYS A 112 -18.27 -14.38 25.98
CA CYS A 112 -18.03 -14.87 24.62
C CYS A 112 -17.64 -13.75 23.64
N PHE A 113 -17.80 -12.46 24.00
CA PHE A 113 -17.42 -11.37 23.11
C PHE A 113 -15.90 -11.17 23.04
N THR A 114 -15.40 -10.99 21.82
CA THR A 114 -14.01 -10.62 21.53
C THR A 114 -13.93 -9.78 20.26
N PHE A 115 -12.91 -8.92 20.16
CA PHE A 115 -12.60 -8.20 18.91
C PHE A 115 -11.82 -9.05 17.91
N GLU A 116 -11.22 -10.13 18.38
CA GLU A 116 -10.48 -11.08 17.57
C GLU A 116 -11.42 -12.16 17.01
N LEU A 117 -11.04 -12.80 15.92
CA LEU A 117 -11.78 -13.94 15.40
C LEU A 117 -11.28 -15.22 16.10
N VAL A 118 -11.77 -15.48 17.31
CA VAL A 118 -11.47 -16.70 18.07
C VAL A 118 -12.73 -17.53 18.32
N PRO A 119 -12.60 -18.86 18.45
CA PRO A 119 -13.66 -19.72 18.98
C PRO A 119 -14.40 -19.12 20.19
N ALA A 120 -15.72 -19.28 20.21
CA ALA A 120 -16.56 -18.77 21.30
C ALA A 120 -16.11 -19.36 22.65
N GLY A 121 -16.14 -18.56 23.71
CA GLY A 121 -15.72 -18.99 25.04
C GLY A 121 -14.20 -19.13 25.25
N GLN A 122 -13.37 -19.04 24.20
CA GLN A 122 -11.92 -19.21 24.34
C GLN A 122 -11.27 -18.20 25.30
N ASN A 123 -11.80 -16.96 25.33
CA ASN A 123 -11.34 -15.90 26.22
C ASN A 123 -12.22 -15.75 27.47
N ALA A 124 -13.13 -16.70 27.73
CA ALA A 124 -14.01 -16.65 28.88
C ALA A 124 -13.23 -16.89 30.17
N ILE A 125 -13.61 -16.18 31.23
CA ILE A 125 -13.00 -16.30 32.56
C ILE A 125 -13.64 -17.49 33.29
N SER A 126 -14.93 -17.69 33.07
CA SER A 126 -15.73 -18.74 33.68
C SER A 126 -15.50 -20.09 32.98
N PRO A 127 -15.03 -21.14 33.70
CA PRO A 127 -14.77 -22.45 33.11
C PRO A 127 -15.99 -23.07 32.40
N SER A 128 -17.20 -22.79 32.89
CA SER A 128 -18.44 -23.26 32.30
C SER A 128 -18.71 -22.68 30.91
N VAL A 129 -18.35 -21.41 30.68
CA VAL A 129 -18.49 -20.73 29.38
C VAL A 129 -17.38 -21.15 28.43
N ALA A 130 -16.17 -21.35 28.94
CA ALA A 130 -15.02 -21.79 28.13
C ALA A 130 -15.19 -23.21 27.57
N GLN A 131 -15.76 -24.13 28.37
CA GLN A 131 -15.94 -25.54 27.97
C GLN A 131 -17.21 -25.78 27.17
N ASN A 132 -18.26 -24.99 27.39
CA ASN A 132 -19.55 -25.16 26.70
C ASN A 132 -20.18 -23.79 26.34
N PRO A 133 -19.59 -23.07 25.36
CA PRO A 133 -20.12 -21.78 24.93
C PRO A 133 -21.49 -21.97 24.29
N LYS A 134 -22.51 -21.28 24.83
CA LYS A 134 -23.87 -21.33 24.28
C LYS A 134 -24.01 -20.40 23.08
N LEU A 135 -24.77 -20.83 22.08
CA LEU A 135 -25.18 -19.96 20.98
C LEU A 135 -26.21 -18.94 21.47
N ILE A 136 -25.87 -17.66 21.37
CA ILE A 136 -26.76 -16.57 21.78
C ILE A 136 -27.78 -16.26 20.69
N THR A 137 -29.05 -16.40 21.02
CA THR A 137 -30.21 -16.15 20.13
C THR A 137 -31.22 -15.15 20.73
N THR A 138 -30.87 -14.54 21.86
CA THR A 138 -31.70 -13.59 22.62
C THR A 138 -31.28 -12.14 22.36
N GLY A 139 -32.12 -11.19 22.81
CA GLY A 139 -31.84 -9.76 22.67
C GLY A 139 -31.70 -9.35 21.20
N PRO A 140 -30.73 -8.47 20.84
CA PRO A 140 -30.52 -8.04 19.46
C PRO A 140 -30.26 -9.20 18.47
N TYR A 141 -29.71 -10.32 18.95
CA TYR A 141 -29.37 -11.49 18.13
C TYR A 141 -30.61 -12.29 17.69
N SER A 142 -31.77 -12.06 18.31
CA SER A 142 -33.04 -12.65 17.86
C SER A 142 -33.56 -12.07 16.53
N TYR A 143 -33.12 -10.85 16.18
CA TYR A 143 -33.57 -10.14 14.98
C TYR A 143 -32.55 -10.20 13.84
N VAL A 144 -31.26 -10.04 14.17
CA VAL A 144 -30.16 -9.97 13.19
C VAL A 144 -28.99 -10.81 13.69
N ARG A 145 -28.29 -11.50 12.80
CA ARG A 145 -27.14 -12.36 13.18
C ARG A 145 -25.92 -11.59 13.70
N HIS A 146 -25.70 -10.38 13.20
CA HIS A 146 -24.56 -9.53 13.59
C HIS A 146 -24.94 -8.06 13.90
N PRO A 147 -25.80 -7.82 14.91
CA PRO A 147 -26.27 -6.48 15.27
C PRO A 147 -25.14 -5.60 15.81
N SER A 148 -24.09 -6.21 16.40
CA SER A 148 -22.91 -5.50 16.90
C SER A 148 -22.13 -4.75 15.81
N TYR A 149 -22.10 -5.24 14.56
CA TYR A 149 -21.47 -4.51 13.45
C TYR A 149 -22.29 -3.29 13.02
N LEU A 150 -23.61 -3.40 13.02
CA LEU A 150 -24.49 -2.25 12.78
C LEU A 150 -24.28 -1.18 13.85
N GLY A 151 -24.26 -1.59 15.13
CA GLY A 151 -23.97 -0.69 16.25
C GLY A 151 -22.60 0.00 16.12
N LEU A 152 -21.57 -0.76 15.71
CA LEU A 152 -20.23 -0.22 15.45
C LEU A 152 -20.23 0.84 14.35
N TRP A 153 -20.87 0.58 13.21
CA TRP A 153 -20.93 1.54 12.10
C TRP A 153 -21.69 2.81 12.46
N MET A 154 -22.87 2.67 13.08
CA MET A 154 -23.66 3.82 13.53
C MET A 154 -22.89 4.66 14.54
N CYS A 155 -22.24 4.01 15.51
CA CYS A 155 -21.45 4.69 16.53
C CYS A 155 -20.24 5.40 15.91
N PHE A 156 -19.51 4.73 15.00
CA PHE A 156 -18.36 5.31 14.31
C PHE A 156 -18.75 6.56 13.52
N PHE A 157 -19.72 6.47 12.61
CA PHE A 157 -20.13 7.61 11.80
C PHE A 157 -20.74 8.73 12.64
N GLY A 158 -21.60 8.39 13.63
CA GLY A 158 -22.16 9.38 14.54
C GLY A 158 -21.08 10.13 15.33
N SER A 159 -20.11 9.40 15.89
CA SER A 159 -18.99 9.96 16.65
C SER A 159 -18.08 10.86 15.79
N THR A 160 -17.84 10.51 14.52
CA THR A 160 -17.12 11.40 13.61
C THR A 160 -17.95 12.64 13.29
N MET A 161 -19.24 12.47 12.99
CA MET A 161 -20.11 13.57 12.58
C MET A 161 -20.33 14.61 13.69
N VAL A 162 -20.43 14.22 14.97
CA VAL A 162 -20.60 15.18 16.07
C VAL A 162 -19.46 16.20 16.14
N HIS A 163 -18.25 15.83 15.69
CA HIS A 163 -17.12 16.75 15.62
C HIS A 163 -17.01 17.50 14.28
N MET A 164 -17.71 17.11 13.22
CA MET A 164 -17.56 17.72 11.88
C MET A 164 -18.72 18.63 11.48
N VAL A 165 -19.82 18.63 12.24
CA VAL A 165 -20.97 19.51 12.02
C VAL A 165 -20.62 20.98 12.23
N ARG A 166 -21.35 21.87 11.53
CA ARG A 166 -21.23 23.32 11.73
C ARG A 166 -21.47 23.69 13.19
N GLY A 167 -20.63 24.57 13.71
CA GLY A 167 -20.64 25.00 15.10
C GLY A 167 -19.82 24.14 16.05
N SER A 168 -19.18 23.04 15.61
CA SER A 168 -18.24 22.27 16.43
C SER A 168 -16.89 22.98 16.56
N TRP A 169 -16.21 22.79 17.68
CA TRP A 169 -14.85 23.27 17.90
C TRP A 169 -13.92 22.85 16.77
N MET A 170 -13.97 21.58 16.36
CA MET A 170 -13.08 21.08 15.30
C MET A 170 -13.20 21.93 14.02
N ARG A 171 -14.43 22.31 13.65
CA ARG A 171 -14.73 23.06 12.43
C ARG A 171 -14.55 24.57 12.57
N GLU A 172 -14.87 25.13 13.74
CA GLU A 172 -14.86 26.59 13.95
C GLU A 172 -13.52 27.11 14.53
N SER A 173 -12.69 26.25 15.11
CA SER A 173 -11.39 26.64 15.73
C SER A 173 -10.25 26.86 14.73
N GLY A 174 -10.46 26.55 13.45
CA GLY A 174 -9.37 26.44 12.47
C GLY A 174 -8.51 25.19 12.66
N PHE A 175 -8.84 24.26 13.56
CA PHE A 175 -8.10 22.99 13.69
C PHE A 175 -8.08 22.22 12.37
N LEU A 176 -9.21 22.15 11.64
CA LEU A 176 -9.26 21.52 10.32
C LEU A 176 -8.36 22.20 9.28
N ASP A 177 -7.91 23.44 9.51
CA ASP A 177 -6.96 24.14 8.66
C ASP A 177 -5.50 23.78 8.94
N THR A 178 -5.22 23.17 10.09
CA THR A 178 -3.88 22.65 10.42
C THR A 178 -3.52 21.45 9.53
N LEU A 179 -2.22 21.16 9.39
CA LEU A 179 -1.74 19.98 8.66
C LEU A 179 -2.44 18.69 9.09
N ILE A 180 -2.54 18.48 10.41
CA ILE A 180 -3.15 17.28 10.99
C ILE A 180 -4.66 17.25 10.67
N GLY A 181 -5.36 18.37 10.84
CA GLY A 181 -6.79 18.48 10.52
C GLY A 181 -7.12 18.23 9.05
N ARG A 182 -6.26 18.68 8.13
CA ARG A 182 -6.44 18.46 6.68
C ARG A 182 -6.17 17.02 6.27
N LEU A 183 -5.16 16.36 6.84
CA LEU A 183 -4.92 14.93 6.62
C LEU A 183 -6.09 14.08 7.14
N ILE A 184 -6.62 14.41 8.32
CA ILE A 184 -7.82 13.77 8.89
C ILE A 184 -9.04 13.99 7.99
N THR A 185 -9.24 15.22 7.51
CA THR A 185 -10.32 15.54 6.56
C THR A 185 -10.18 14.74 5.28
N MET A 186 -9.01 14.66 4.65
CA MET A 186 -8.80 13.85 3.44
C MET A 186 -9.12 12.36 3.66
N MET A 187 -8.75 11.81 4.81
CA MET A 187 -9.05 10.43 5.18
C MET A 187 -10.55 10.18 5.41
N ILE A 188 -11.29 11.19 5.89
CA ILE A 188 -12.72 11.11 6.24
C ILE A 188 -13.63 11.49 5.06
N THR A 189 -13.32 12.54 4.31
CA THR A 189 -14.16 13.10 3.23
C THR A 189 -14.05 12.34 1.91
N GLN A 190 -13.37 11.20 1.90
CA GLN A 190 -13.17 10.39 0.70
C GLN A 190 -12.72 11.22 -0.51
N ASN A 191 -11.58 11.93 -0.41
CA ASN A 191 -10.78 12.17 -1.61
C ASN A 191 -10.13 10.84 -2.03
N LEU A 192 -10.96 9.82 -2.23
CA LEU A 192 -10.58 8.45 -2.57
C LEU A 192 -9.78 8.46 -3.86
N GLU A 193 -10.07 9.39 -4.77
CA GLU A 193 -9.31 9.63 -5.99
C GLU A 193 -7.87 10.07 -5.72
N VAL A 194 -7.65 11.02 -4.79
CA VAL A 194 -6.32 11.51 -4.41
C VAL A 194 -5.54 10.39 -3.71
N LEU A 195 -6.18 9.68 -2.78
CA LEU A 195 -5.57 8.55 -2.08
C LEU A 195 -5.26 7.40 -3.05
N ALA A 196 -6.17 7.07 -3.96
CA ALA A 196 -5.98 6.03 -4.96
C ALA A 196 -4.86 6.41 -5.94
N LYS A 197 -4.85 7.64 -6.46
CA LYS A 197 -3.83 8.14 -7.37
C LYS A 197 -2.44 8.08 -6.73
N THR A 198 -2.30 8.64 -5.53
CA THR A 198 -1.03 8.60 -4.79
C THR A 198 -0.58 7.17 -4.46
N SER A 199 -1.53 6.28 -4.11
CA SER A 199 -1.22 4.87 -3.86
C SER A 199 -0.78 4.13 -5.12
N LEU A 200 -1.40 4.39 -6.27
CA LEU A 200 -1.03 3.78 -7.56
C LEU A 200 0.35 4.25 -8.05
N ILE A 201 0.67 5.54 -7.89
CA ILE A 201 1.99 6.08 -8.21
C ILE A 201 3.04 5.46 -7.28
N LEU A 202 2.76 5.42 -5.97
CA LEU A 202 3.66 4.81 -4.99
C LEU A 202 3.88 3.32 -5.28
N ALA A 203 2.82 2.57 -5.60
CA ALA A 203 2.92 1.16 -5.96
C ALA A 203 3.84 0.95 -7.17
N SER A 204 3.73 1.80 -8.20
CA SER A 204 4.63 1.77 -9.36
C SER A 204 6.08 2.11 -8.98
N ALA A 205 6.30 3.13 -8.16
CA ALA A 205 7.62 3.53 -7.67
C ALA A 205 8.34 2.39 -6.93
N VAL A 206 7.65 1.77 -5.96
CA VAL A 206 8.17 0.60 -5.24
C VAL A 206 8.39 -0.57 -6.20
N SER A 207 7.45 -0.81 -7.11
CA SER A 207 7.55 -1.90 -8.09
C SER A 207 8.78 -1.76 -9.00
N PHE A 208 9.06 -0.56 -9.48
CA PHE A 208 10.23 -0.27 -10.32
C PHE A 208 11.53 -0.49 -9.54
N GLY A 209 11.64 0.08 -8.35
CA GLY A 209 12.85 -0.07 -7.53
C GLY A 209 13.12 -1.53 -7.14
N VAL A 210 12.09 -2.29 -6.75
CA VAL A 210 12.24 -3.72 -6.43
C VAL A 210 12.60 -4.53 -7.68
N SER A 211 11.98 -4.25 -8.83
CA SER A 211 12.23 -4.99 -10.08
C SER A 211 13.63 -4.83 -10.63
N PHE A 212 14.27 -3.68 -10.40
CA PHE A 212 15.57 -3.35 -10.97
C PHE A 212 16.70 -3.31 -9.93
N THR A 213 16.42 -3.66 -8.67
CA THR A 213 17.44 -3.89 -7.65
C THR A 213 17.70 -5.40 -7.52
N PRO A 214 18.87 -5.91 -7.96
CA PRO A 214 19.16 -7.34 -7.92
C PRO A 214 19.29 -7.83 -6.46
N PRO A 215 18.76 -9.02 -6.12
CA PRO A 215 18.81 -9.54 -4.76
C PRO A 215 20.23 -9.89 -4.30
N ASN A 216 21.13 -10.23 -5.23
CA ASN A 216 22.50 -10.67 -4.93
C ASN A 216 23.56 -9.58 -5.18
N GLY A 217 23.14 -8.33 -5.36
CA GLY A 217 24.02 -7.22 -5.75
C GLY A 217 24.25 -7.13 -7.26
N GLY A 218 24.76 -5.97 -7.71
CA GLY A 218 25.06 -5.70 -9.11
C GLY A 218 26.47 -6.12 -9.53
N PRO A 219 26.82 -5.92 -10.81
CA PRO A 219 28.15 -6.23 -11.35
C PRO A 219 29.27 -5.50 -10.59
N LYS A 220 30.28 -6.25 -10.14
CA LYS A 220 31.41 -5.69 -9.36
C LYS A 220 32.41 -4.95 -10.25
N SER A 221 32.66 -5.43 -11.46
CA SER A 221 33.58 -4.82 -12.43
C SER A 221 32.98 -4.89 -13.83
N LEU A 222 33.47 -4.05 -14.74
CA LEU A 222 33.14 -4.17 -16.16
C LEU A 222 34.00 -5.28 -16.79
N PRO A 223 33.48 -6.02 -17.77
CA PRO A 223 34.34 -6.82 -18.64
C PRO A 223 35.29 -5.91 -19.45
N PRO A 224 36.39 -6.46 -20.00
CA PRO A 224 37.28 -5.70 -20.88
C PRO A 224 36.49 -5.10 -22.05
N ARG A 225 36.69 -3.81 -22.33
CA ARG A 225 35.95 -3.11 -23.40
C ARG A 225 36.37 -3.67 -24.77
N PRO A 226 35.42 -4.19 -25.57
CA PRO A 226 35.72 -4.63 -26.92
C PRO A 226 36.06 -3.46 -27.86
N PRO A 227 36.80 -3.69 -28.95
CA PRO A 227 37.03 -2.68 -29.99
C PRO A 227 35.71 -2.18 -30.59
N ILE A 228 35.63 -0.88 -30.90
CA ILE A 228 34.42 -0.25 -31.49
C ILE A 228 34.03 -0.90 -32.82
N THR A 229 35.00 -1.42 -33.57
CA THR A 229 34.77 -2.17 -34.83
C THR A 229 33.91 -3.42 -34.66
N LYS A 230 33.73 -3.91 -33.42
CA LYS A 230 32.86 -5.04 -33.05
C LYS A 230 31.54 -4.58 -32.43
N ALA A 231 31.00 -3.43 -32.83
CA ALA A 231 29.83 -2.80 -32.21
C ALA A 231 28.59 -3.72 -32.03
N LEU A 232 28.39 -4.68 -32.94
CA LEU A 232 27.26 -5.62 -32.90
C LEU A 232 27.61 -7.00 -32.33
N SER A 233 28.85 -7.20 -31.84
CA SER A 233 29.28 -8.49 -31.32
C SER A 233 28.65 -8.79 -29.95
N GLN A 234 28.64 -10.07 -29.58
CA GLN A 234 28.14 -10.53 -28.28
C GLN A 234 28.88 -9.84 -27.12
N GLU A 235 30.20 -9.69 -27.24
CA GLU A 235 31.03 -9.07 -26.21
C GLU A 235 30.69 -7.59 -26.04
N MET A 236 30.39 -6.87 -27.13
CA MET A 236 29.99 -5.46 -27.05
C MET A 236 28.61 -5.33 -26.40
N ARG A 237 27.64 -6.18 -26.78
CA ARG A 237 26.30 -6.19 -26.17
C ARG A 237 26.38 -6.44 -24.67
N GLU A 238 27.17 -7.41 -24.25
CA GLU A 238 27.37 -7.72 -22.83
C GLU A 238 28.06 -6.57 -22.09
N TRP A 239 29.11 -5.98 -22.69
CA TRP A 239 29.80 -4.84 -22.10
C TRP A 239 28.85 -3.64 -21.91
N VAL A 240 28.05 -3.31 -22.92
CA VAL A 240 27.05 -2.23 -22.88
C VAL A 240 26.01 -2.54 -21.80
N LEU A 241 25.48 -3.75 -21.76
CA LEU A 241 24.48 -4.15 -20.77
C LEU A 241 25.01 -4.03 -19.34
N VAL A 242 26.19 -4.58 -19.06
CA VAL A 242 26.83 -4.51 -17.74
C VAL A 242 27.17 -3.05 -17.36
N PHE A 243 27.60 -2.23 -18.33
CA PHE A 243 27.79 -0.79 -18.13
C PHE A 243 26.49 -0.09 -17.73
N LEU A 244 25.40 -0.32 -18.47
CA LEU A 244 24.10 0.25 -18.17
C LEU A 244 23.62 -0.17 -16.77
N ILE A 245 23.71 -1.46 -16.43
CA ILE A 245 23.28 -1.96 -15.11
C ILE A 245 24.12 -1.37 -13.97
N LYS A 246 25.44 -1.24 -14.16
CA LYS A 246 26.33 -0.78 -13.08
C LYS A 246 26.22 0.73 -12.86
N TYR A 247 26.12 1.52 -13.93
CA TYR A 247 26.24 2.98 -13.84
C TYR A 247 24.93 3.72 -14.13
N ALA A 248 24.17 3.31 -15.16
CA ALA A 248 22.95 4.02 -15.56
C ALA A 248 21.74 3.63 -14.69
N LEU A 249 21.51 2.34 -14.48
CA LEU A 249 20.32 1.82 -13.79
C LEU A 249 20.13 2.39 -12.37
N PRO A 250 21.17 2.53 -11.51
CA PRO A 250 21.00 3.15 -10.19
C PRO A 250 20.57 4.62 -10.27
N ILE A 251 21.01 5.35 -11.31
CA ILE A 251 20.61 6.73 -11.56
C ILE A 251 19.15 6.73 -12.03
N GLU A 252 18.80 5.88 -12.98
CA GLU A 252 17.44 5.77 -13.54
C GLU A 252 16.39 5.39 -12.48
N VAL A 253 16.71 4.47 -11.56
CA VAL A 253 15.84 4.12 -10.43
C VAL A 253 15.63 5.32 -9.50
N ARG A 254 16.67 6.08 -9.19
CA ARG A 254 16.56 7.29 -8.34
C ARG A 254 15.78 8.40 -9.04
N MET A 255 15.98 8.59 -10.33
CA MET A 255 15.19 9.53 -11.13
C MET A 255 13.71 9.15 -11.13
N TYR A 256 13.39 7.86 -11.28
CA TYR A 256 12.01 7.38 -11.21
C TYR A 256 11.36 7.62 -9.84
N TYR A 257 12.11 7.37 -8.75
CA TYR A 257 11.63 7.72 -7.41
C TYR A 257 11.42 9.22 -7.23
N LEU A 258 12.35 10.04 -7.72
CA LEU A 258 12.25 11.49 -7.63
C LEU A 258 10.99 12.00 -8.35
N ILE A 259 10.72 11.52 -9.56
CA ILE A 259 9.55 11.96 -10.32
C ILE A 259 8.24 11.47 -9.69
N SER A 260 8.21 10.23 -9.22
CA SER A 260 7.06 9.67 -8.50
C SER A 260 6.76 10.42 -7.21
N PHE A 261 7.79 10.69 -6.40
CA PHE A 261 7.64 11.43 -5.15
C PHE A 261 7.17 12.87 -5.42
N ASN A 262 7.75 13.51 -6.44
CA ASN A 262 7.38 14.86 -6.81
C ASN A 262 5.92 14.96 -7.30
N GLU A 263 5.44 13.98 -8.08
CA GLU A 263 4.04 13.89 -8.50
C GLU A 263 3.10 13.65 -7.31
N ILE A 264 3.45 12.76 -6.39
CA ILE A 264 2.67 12.52 -5.16
C ILE A 264 2.56 13.81 -4.33
N VAL A 265 3.68 14.51 -4.15
CA VAL A 265 3.72 15.79 -3.43
C VAL A 265 2.83 16.83 -4.10
N HIS A 266 2.86 16.94 -5.43
CA HIS A 266 1.98 17.84 -6.19
C HIS A 266 0.50 17.52 -6.00
N VAL A 267 0.13 16.24 -6.11
CA VAL A 267 -1.26 15.76 -5.93
C VAL A 267 -1.77 16.04 -4.51
N ILE A 268 -0.90 15.91 -3.50
CA ILE A 268 -1.24 16.23 -2.11
C ILE A 268 -1.32 17.74 -1.87
N SER A 269 -0.35 18.53 -2.35
CA SER A 269 -0.28 19.98 -2.10
C SER A 269 -1.39 20.75 -2.81
N SER A 270 -1.78 20.32 -4.01
CA SER A 270 -2.96 20.84 -4.71
C SER A 270 -4.27 20.54 -3.99
N SER A 271 -4.37 19.36 -3.34
CA SER A 271 -5.51 19.00 -2.50
C SER A 271 -5.49 19.71 -1.14
N ILE A 272 -4.32 20.18 -0.69
CA ILE A 272 -4.13 20.92 0.56
C ILE A 272 -3.31 22.22 0.30
N PRO A 273 -3.96 23.31 -0.12
CA PRO A 273 -3.25 24.55 -0.48
C PRO A 273 -2.49 25.26 0.66
N SER A 274 -2.71 24.89 1.93
CA SER A 274 -1.96 25.46 3.07
C SER A 274 -0.61 24.79 3.31
N LEU A 275 -0.33 23.66 2.67
CA LEU A 275 0.98 23.04 2.78
C LEU A 275 2.01 23.97 2.14
N PRO A 276 3.06 24.39 2.87
CA PRO A 276 4.15 25.19 2.31
C PRO A 276 5.09 24.30 1.46
N ILE A 277 4.53 23.30 0.78
CA ILE A 277 5.27 22.34 -0.03
C ILE A 277 5.00 22.69 -1.49
N ARG A 278 6.01 23.29 -2.11
CA ARG A 278 6.00 23.51 -3.55
C ARG A 278 6.61 22.31 -4.25
N PRO A 279 5.95 21.73 -5.26
CA PRO A 279 6.60 20.74 -6.10
C PRO A 279 7.81 21.38 -6.79
N TYR A 280 8.91 20.62 -6.84
CA TYR A 280 10.18 21.06 -7.44
C TYR A 280 10.11 21.28 -8.96
N PHE A 281 9.21 20.59 -9.65
CA PHE A 281 8.98 20.75 -11.08
C PHE A 281 7.62 21.42 -11.30
N PRO A 282 7.52 22.40 -12.23
CA PRO A 282 6.25 23.04 -12.57
C PRO A 282 5.35 22.02 -13.27
N TYR A 283 4.12 21.84 -12.79
CA TYR A 283 3.17 20.90 -13.40
C TYR A 283 1.81 21.50 -13.67
N HIS A 284 1.32 21.16 -14.87
CA HIS A 284 -0.07 21.30 -15.28
C HIS A 284 -0.85 19.97 -15.17
N VAL A 285 -0.38 19.01 -14.36
CA VAL A 285 -1.12 17.78 -14.08
C VAL A 285 -2.35 18.13 -13.25
N SER A 286 -3.54 17.81 -13.78
CA SER A 286 -4.77 17.94 -13.02
C SER A 286 -4.69 17.05 -11.77
N PRO A 287 -4.74 17.64 -10.57
CA PRO A 287 -4.56 16.91 -9.33
C PRO A 287 -5.69 15.91 -9.06
N HIS A 288 -6.86 16.14 -9.65
CA HIS A 288 -8.06 15.33 -9.48
C HIS A 288 -8.35 14.41 -10.68
N SER A 289 -7.62 14.52 -11.80
CA SER A 289 -7.85 13.64 -12.95
C SER A 289 -7.26 12.23 -12.71
N PHE A 290 -8.15 11.23 -12.73
CA PHE A 290 -7.86 9.81 -12.62
C PHE A 290 -7.91 9.17 -14.02
N SER A 291 -6.76 8.88 -14.61
CA SER A 291 -6.68 8.34 -15.99
C SER A 291 -6.64 6.81 -16.00
N ASN A 292 -7.34 6.19 -16.96
CA ASN A 292 -7.23 4.75 -17.22
C ASN A 292 -5.77 4.33 -17.49
N VAL A 293 -4.96 5.20 -18.08
CA VAL A 293 -3.54 4.95 -18.35
C VAL A 293 -2.74 4.80 -17.05
N LEU A 294 -3.06 5.59 -16.02
CA LEU A 294 -2.42 5.47 -14.70
C LEU A 294 -2.73 4.13 -14.05
N ILE A 295 -4.00 3.71 -14.07
CA ILE A 295 -4.44 2.44 -13.48
C ILE A 295 -3.78 1.27 -14.18
N ILE A 296 -3.90 1.21 -15.51
CA ILE A 296 -3.32 0.14 -16.32
C ILE A 296 -1.79 0.12 -16.15
N GLY A 297 -1.15 1.29 -16.19
CA GLY A 297 0.29 1.43 -16.00
C GLY A 297 0.76 0.92 -14.64
N SER A 298 0.09 1.33 -13.57
CA SER A 298 0.42 0.90 -12.21
C SER A 298 0.21 -0.60 -12.03
N LEU A 299 -0.93 -1.14 -12.49
CA LEU A 299 -1.22 -2.58 -12.43
C LEU A 299 -0.20 -3.40 -13.23
N LEU A 300 0.14 -2.96 -14.44
CA LEU A 300 1.14 -3.61 -15.29
C LEU A 300 2.53 -3.56 -14.64
N SER A 301 2.88 -2.43 -14.02
CA SER A 301 4.14 -2.26 -13.30
C SER A 301 4.24 -3.22 -12.11
N THR A 302 3.19 -3.27 -11.29
CA THR A 302 3.09 -4.18 -10.14
C THR A 302 3.08 -5.64 -10.56
N ALA A 303 2.36 -6.01 -11.63
CA ALA A 303 2.36 -7.38 -12.16
C ALA A 303 3.76 -7.81 -12.62
N GLY A 304 4.48 -6.93 -13.35
CA GLY A 304 5.87 -7.16 -13.75
C GLY A 304 6.81 -7.35 -12.55
N CYS A 305 6.63 -6.54 -11.50
CA CYS A 305 7.39 -6.67 -10.25
C CYS A 305 7.11 -7.99 -9.52
N ILE A 306 5.85 -8.38 -9.38
CA ILE A 306 5.47 -9.65 -8.76
C ILE A 306 6.13 -10.82 -9.51
N LEU A 307 6.11 -10.80 -10.85
CA LEU A 307 6.79 -11.80 -11.67
C LEU A 307 8.30 -11.80 -11.43
N ARG A 308 8.94 -10.62 -11.34
CA ARG A 308 10.37 -10.48 -10.99
C ARG A 308 10.67 -11.06 -9.61
N ILE A 309 9.86 -10.80 -8.60
CA ILE A 309 10.01 -11.35 -7.25
C ILE A 309 9.94 -12.88 -7.26
N PHE A 310 8.99 -13.47 -8.00
CA PHE A 310 8.93 -14.93 -8.14
C PHE A 310 10.17 -15.49 -8.84
N CYS A 311 10.69 -14.81 -9.86
CA CYS A 311 11.92 -15.20 -10.54
C CYS A 311 13.15 -15.12 -9.62
N TYR A 312 13.25 -14.04 -8.82
CA TYR A 312 14.32 -13.87 -7.83
C TYR A 312 14.26 -14.93 -6.75
N ARG A 313 13.07 -15.28 -6.26
CA ARG A 313 12.91 -16.35 -5.28
C ARG A 313 13.24 -17.73 -5.84
N ALA A 314 12.88 -18.01 -7.09
CA ALA A 314 13.16 -19.29 -7.74
C ALA A 314 14.66 -19.49 -8.02
N LEU A 315 15.35 -18.43 -8.48
CA LEU A 315 16.80 -18.50 -8.74
C LEU A 315 17.66 -18.28 -7.49
N ALA A 316 17.13 -17.60 -6.47
CA ALA A 316 17.78 -17.27 -5.21
C ALA A 316 19.21 -16.74 -5.43
N GLU A 317 20.21 -17.31 -4.74
CA GLU A 317 21.63 -16.93 -4.84
C GLU A 317 22.24 -17.18 -6.22
N GLY A 318 21.55 -17.92 -7.10
CA GLY A 318 21.97 -18.14 -8.48
C GLY A 318 21.64 -17.00 -9.46
N PHE A 319 20.80 -16.04 -9.06
CA PHE A 319 20.44 -14.91 -9.93
C PHE A 319 21.61 -13.93 -10.13
N THR A 320 21.90 -13.59 -11.38
CA THR A 320 22.86 -12.53 -11.74
C THR A 320 22.43 -11.84 -13.04
N PHE A 321 22.86 -10.60 -13.21
CA PHE A 321 22.69 -9.88 -14.46
C PHE A 321 23.83 -10.08 -15.47
N GLU A 322 24.95 -10.69 -15.08
CA GLU A 322 26.09 -10.93 -15.98
C GLU A 322 25.91 -12.24 -16.75
N LEU A 323 26.35 -12.30 -18.01
CA LEU A 323 26.29 -13.50 -18.83
C LEU A 323 27.40 -14.47 -18.42
N VAL A 324 27.13 -15.24 -17.36
CA VAL A 324 28.09 -16.19 -16.79
C VAL A 324 27.47 -17.57 -16.57
N PRO A 325 28.29 -18.63 -16.49
CA PRO A 325 27.80 -19.94 -16.09
C PRO A 325 26.98 -19.85 -14.80
N ALA A 326 25.88 -20.60 -14.73
CA ALA A 326 24.99 -20.64 -13.57
C ALA A 326 25.79 -20.94 -12.31
N GLY A 327 25.51 -20.22 -11.22
CA GLY A 327 26.18 -20.38 -9.94
C GLY A 327 27.58 -19.75 -9.83
N LYS A 328 28.21 -19.29 -10.94
CA LYS A 328 29.58 -18.75 -10.91
C LYS A 328 29.77 -17.56 -9.96
N LEU A 329 28.75 -16.70 -9.87
CA LEU A 329 28.75 -15.51 -9.02
C LEU A 329 27.90 -15.66 -7.75
N SER A 330 27.48 -16.89 -7.45
CA SER A 330 26.70 -17.19 -6.25
C SER A 330 27.54 -17.00 -4.99
N ASN A 331 26.93 -16.46 -3.94
CA ASN A 331 27.56 -16.41 -2.62
C ASN A 331 27.61 -17.80 -1.95
N ASN A 332 26.71 -18.72 -2.33
CA ASN A 332 26.72 -20.11 -1.90
C ASN A 332 27.82 -20.95 -2.57
N PRO A 333 28.83 -21.46 -1.83
CA PRO A 333 29.90 -22.29 -2.40
C PRO A 333 29.40 -23.60 -3.03
N SER A 334 28.28 -24.15 -2.56
CA SER A 334 27.69 -25.37 -3.11
C SER A 334 27.14 -25.14 -4.52
N LEU A 335 26.55 -23.97 -4.79
CA LEU A 335 26.06 -23.62 -6.14
C LEU A 335 27.21 -23.32 -7.11
N VAL A 336 28.34 -22.83 -6.61
CA VAL A 336 29.56 -22.63 -7.41
C VAL A 336 30.14 -23.98 -7.84
N LYS A 337 30.23 -24.96 -6.93
CA LYS A 337 30.78 -26.29 -7.22
C LYS A 337 29.81 -27.19 -8.00
N SER A 338 28.53 -27.14 -7.68
CA SER A 338 27.48 -27.98 -8.27
C SER A 338 26.26 -27.12 -8.63
N PRO A 339 26.33 -26.42 -9.77
CA PRO A 339 25.24 -25.57 -10.22
C PRO A 339 24.00 -26.39 -10.54
N LYS A 340 22.82 -25.83 -10.26
CA LYS A 340 21.53 -26.46 -10.49
C LYS A 340 20.75 -25.72 -11.57
N LEU A 341 20.11 -26.48 -12.46
CA LEU A 341 19.13 -25.93 -13.41
C LEU A 341 17.79 -25.76 -12.70
N VAL A 342 17.27 -24.54 -12.65
CA VAL A 342 15.98 -24.22 -12.02
C VAL A 342 14.85 -24.45 -13.03
N THR A 343 13.93 -25.36 -12.71
CA THR A 343 12.86 -25.80 -13.61
C THR A 343 11.44 -25.63 -13.03
N HIS A 344 11.32 -24.95 -11.89
CA HIS A 344 10.06 -24.75 -11.18
C HIS A 344 9.66 -23.27 -11.11
N GLY A 345 8.45 -23.00 -10.62
CA GLY A 345 7.92 -21.63 -10.54
C GLY A 345 7.71 -21.03 -11.94
N PRO A 346 8.02 -19.75 -12.17
CA PRO A 346 7.89 -19.15 -13.50
C PRO A 346 8.69 -19.86 -14.60
N TYR A 347 9.80 -20.52 -14.24
CA TYR A 347 10.69 -21.25 -15.15
C TYR A 347 10.13 -22.60 -15.62
N SER A 348 9.00 -23.06 -15.08
CA SER A 348 8.29 -24.22 -15.63
C SER A 348 7.39 -23.87 -16.81
N ILE A 349 7.16 -22.58 -17.08
CA ILE A 349 6.24 -22.09 -18.11
C ILE A 349 7.01 -21.54 -19.31
N VAL A 350 7.97 -20.64 -19.06
CA VAL A 350 8.86 -20.07 -20.08
C VAL A 350 10.29 -20.02 -19.56
N ARG A 351 11.28 -19.92 -20.46
CA ARG A 351 12.70 -19.99 -20.08
C ARG A 351 13.24 -18.69 -19.47
N HIS A 352 12.69 -17.54 -19.87
CA HIS A 352 13.12 -16.20 -19.48
C HIS A 352 11.95 -15.34 -18.93
N PRO A 353 11.18 -15.85 -17.94
CA PRO A 353 10.01 -15.15 -17.37
C PRO A 353 10.42 -13.82 -16.73
N SER A 354 11.66 -13.74 -16.25
CA SER A 354 12.19 -12.54 -15.64
C SER A 354 12.33 -11.38 -16.64
N TYR A 355 12.59 -11.64 -17.92
CA TYR A 355 12.69 -10.59 -18.93
C TYR A 355 11.31 -10.05 -19.32
N LEU A 356 10.30 -10.93 -19.35
CA LEU A 356 8.91 -10.50 -19.48
C LEU A 356 8.51 -9.59 -18.31
N GLY A 357 8.86 -9.97 -17.08
CA GLY A 357 8.61 -9.16 -15.89
C GLY A 357 9.27 -7.78 -15.95
N SER A 358 10.50 -7.70 -16.46
CA SER A 358 11.19 -6.42 -16.70
C SER A 358 10.46 -5.53 -17.72
N TRP A 359 9.98 -6.09 -18.83
CA TRP A 359 9.19 -5.34 -19.82
C TRP A 359 7.87 -4.83 -19.28
N PHE A 360 7.10 -5.69 -18.58
CA PHE A 360 5.85 -5.26 -17.95
C PHE A 360 6.09 -4.15 -16.93
N ASN A 361 7.13 -4.30 -16.11
CA ASN A 361 7.47 -3.28 -15.14
C ASN A 361 7.84 -1.94 -15.80
N PHE A 362 8.73 -1.98 -16.79
CA PHE A 362 9.16 -0.78 -17.54
C PHE A 362 8.01 -0.08 -18.26
N VAL A 363 7.23 -0.80 -19.06
CA VAL A 363 6.11 -0.22 -19.83
C VAL A 363 5.06 0.35 -18.89
N GLY A 364 4.70 -0.40 -17.83
CA GLY A 364 3.75 0.08 -16.83
C GLY A 364 4.23 1.35 -16.14
N SER A 365 5.51 1.38 -15.75
CA SER A 365 6.13 2.53 -15.10
C SER A 365 6.22 3.76 -16.02
N ALA A 366 6.45 3.58 -17.33
CA ALA A 366 6.39 4.66 -18.31
C ALA A 366 4.96 5.23 -18.47
N MET A 367 3.94 4.36 -18.48
CA MET A 367 2.54 4.77 -18.58
C MET A 367 2.08 5.63 -17.40
N VAL A 368 2.53 5.32 -16.19
CA VAL A 368 2.20 6.08 -14.96
C VAL A 368 2.56 7.56 -15.09
N HIS A 369 3.72 7.88 -15.69
CA HIS A 369 4.17 9.26 -15.92
C HIS A 369 3.99 9.74 -17.35
N SER A 370 3.06 9.15 -18.11
CA SER A 370 2.78 9.53 -19.50
C SER A 370 2.39 11.00 -19.68
N TRP A 371 1.91 11.65 -18.61
CA TRP A 371 1.57 13.07 -18.60
C TRP A 371 2.76 13.97 -18.96
N ILE A 372 4.01 13.54 -18.72
CA ILE A 372 5.23 14.28 -19.08
C ILE A 372 5.26 14.56 -20.60
N PHE A 373 4.74 13.63 -21.39
CA PHE A 373 4.72 13.76 -22.84
C PHE A 373 3.54 14.60 -23.34
N SER A 374 2.42 14.61 -22.61
CA SER A 374 1.24 15.40 -22.98
C SER A 374 1.31 16.88 -22.57
N ASP A 375 2.22 17.26 -21.67
CA ASP A 375 2.35 18.65 -21.19
C ASP A 375 2.97 19.58 -22.25
N GLY A 376 2.13 20.33 -22.97
CA GLY A 376 2.53 21.24 -24.04
C GLY A 376 3.32 22.50 -23.60
N SER A 377 3.65 22.67 -22.33
CA SER A 377 4.37 23.85 -21.84
C SER A 377 5.85 23.88 -22.29
N ASP A 378 6.35 25.08 -22.60
CA ASP A 378 7.76 25.28 -22.94
C ASP A 378 8.70 25.00 -21.75
N SER A 379 8.20 25.06 -20.51
CA SER A 379 8.96 24.67 -19.32
C SER A 379 9.24 23.16 -19.21
N ALA A 380 8.54 22.32 -19.99
CA ALA A 380 8.65 20.86 -19.89
C ALA A 380 9.73 20.23 -20.79
N TYR A 381 10.45 21.00 -21.63
CA TYR A 381 11.44 20.42 -22.57
C TYR A 381 12.55 19.63 -21.89
N VAL A 382 13.10 20.15 -20.78
CA VAL A 382 14.16 19.46 -20.03
C VAL A 382 13.63 18.14 -19.46
N LEU A 383 12.44 18.16 -18.87
CA LEU A 383 11.83 16.98 -18.27
C LEU A 383 11.50 15.91 -19.33
N ARG A 384 10.99 16.33 -20.50
CA ARG A 384 10.76 15.44 -21.65
C ARG A 384 12.06 14.85 -22.16
N GLY A 385 13.12 15.64 -22.27
CA GLY A 385 14.45 15.16 -22.66
C GLY A 385 14.97 14.09 -21.71
N LEU A 386 14.84 14.31 -20.40
CA LEU A 386 15.19 13.32 -19.37
C LEU A 386 14.31 12.06 -19.45
N ALA A 387 13.00 12.22 -19.71
CA ALA A 387 12.09 11.09 -19.87
C ALA A 387 12.41 10.26 -21.11
N TYR A 388 12.74 10.89 -22.24
CA TYR A 388 13.21 10.18 -23.43
C TYR A 388 14.55 9.48 -23.18
N ALA A 389 15.49 10.14 -22.51
CA ALA A 389 16.77 9.52 -22.14
C ALA A 389 16.56 8.28 -21.26
N TRP A 390 15.65 8.35 -20.28
CA TRP A 390 15.27 7.22 -19.43
C TRP A 390 14.59 6.09 -20.23
N LEU A 391 13.67 6.42 -21.15
CA LEU A 391 13.02 5.43 -22.02
C LEU A 391 14.05 4.71 -22.90
N MET A 392 15.02 5.44 -23.46
CA MET A 392 16.08 4.86 -24.29
C MET A 392 17.08 4.03 -23.46
N GLY A 393 17.48 4.50 -22.28
CA GLY A 393 18.42 3.80 -21.40
C GLY A 393 17.85 2.49 -20.86
N VAL A 394 16.73 2.55 -20.13
CA VAL A 394 16.08 1.36 -19.56
C VAL A 394 15.53 0.47 -20.68
N GLY A 395 14.74 1.02 -21.61
CA GLY A 395 14.12 0.25 -22.69
C GLY A 395 15.15 -0.37 -23.64
N GLY A 396 16.22 0.36 -23.95
CA GLY A 396 17.36 -0.16 -24.70
C GLY A 396 18.06 -1.29 -23.95
N GLY A 397 18.33 -1.13 -22.65
CA GLY A 397 18.93 -2.17 -21.81
C GLY A 397 18.10 -3.46 -21.78
N ILE A 398 16.78 -3.36 -21.59
CA ILE A 398 15.88 -4.53 -21.60
C ILE A 398 15.79 -5.14 -23.01
N THR A 399 15.86 -4.33 -24.07
CA THR A 399 15.93 -4.85 -25.45
C THR A 399 17.21 -5.66 -25.67
N VAL A 400 18.35 -5.22 -25.14
CA VAL A 400 19.61 -5.98 -25.18
C VAL A 400 19.48 -7.31 -24.42
N LEU A 401 18.75 -7.36 -23.29
CA LEU A 401 18.46 -8.62 -22.59
C LEU A 401 17.70 -9.61 -23.49
N LEU A 402 16.73 -9.14 -24.29
CA LEU A 402 16.03 -10.01 -25.22
C LEU A 402 16.97 -10.59 -26.30
N MET A 403 17.89 -9.77 -26.82
CA MET A 403 18.90 -10.22 -27.78
C MET A 403 19.88 -11.24 -27.16
N ARG A 404 20.10 -11.16 -25.84
CA ARG A 404 21.01 -12.03 -25.08
C ARG A 404 20.47 -13.43 -24.80
N MET A 405 19.16 -13.66 -24.93
CA MET A 405 18.53 -14.96 -24.60
C MET A 405 19.12 -16.15 -25.38
N GLY A 406 19.54 -15.94 -26.63
CA GLY A 406 20.17 -16.99 -27.44
C GLY A 406 21.52 -17.40 -26.89
N ASP A 407 22.31 -16.42 -26.45
CA ASP A 407 23.63 -16.61 -25.86
C ASP A 407 23.50 -17.32 -24.48
N GLU A 408 22.48 -16.96 -23.70
CA GLU A 408 22.15 -17.64 -22.44
C GLU A 408 21.70 -19.08 -22.63
N ASP A 409 20.79 -19.34 -23.58
CA ASP A 409 20.36 -20.70 -23.93
C ASP A 409 21.58 -21.57 -24.31
N ALA A 410 22.50 -21.04 -25.12
CA ALA A 410 23.72 -21.75 -25.52
C ALA A 410 24.64 -22.03 -24.33
N LEU A 411 24.77 -21.08 -23.40
CA LEU A 411 25.56 -21.24 -22.18
C LEU A 411 24.95 -22.31 -21.26
N MET A 412 23.62 -22.29 -21.07
CA MET A 412 22.91 -23.29 -20.27
C MET A 412 23.01 -24.70 -20.89
N LYS A 413 22.90 -24.81 -22.21
CA LYS A 413 23.13 -26.07 -22.94
C LYS A 413 24.56 -26.59 -22.72
N LYS A 414 25.56 -25.73 -22.84
CA LYS A 414 26.97 -26.10 -22.63
C LYS A 414 27.23 -26.58 -21.19
N GLN A 415 26.55 -25.99 -20.21
CA GLN A 415 26.75 -26.30 -18.80
C GLN A 415 25.99 -27.54 -18.32
N PHE A 416 24.73 -27.71 -18.76
CA PHE A 416 23.83 -28.75 -18.24
C PHE A 416 23.56 -29.91 -19.22
N GLY A 417 23.98 -29.77 -20.48
CA GLY A 417 23.90 -30.84 -21.49
C GLY A 417 22.48 -31.40 -21.66
N THR A 418 22.35 -32.71 -21.48
CA THR A 418 21.09 -33.45 -21.68
C THR A 418 19.96 -32.95 -20.78
N LYS A 419 20.24 -32.55 -19.53
CA LYS A 419 19.22 -32.04 -18.60
C LYS A 419 18.54 -30.78 -19.14
N TRP A 420 19.30 -29.90 -19.78
CA TRP A 420 18.75 -28.69 -20.38
C TRP A 420 17.91 -29.01 -21.62
N GLU A 421 18.36 -29.95 -22.46
CA GLU A 421 17.61 -30.38 -23.65
C GLU A 421 16.28 -31.03 -23.29
N GLU A 422 16.24 -31.88 -22.26
CA GLU A 422 15.01 -32.48 -21.75
C GLU A 422 14.05 -31.43 -21.20
N TRP A 423 14.55 -30.50 -20.36
CA TRP A 423 13.73 -29.42 -19.83
C TRP A 423 13.18 -28.51 -20.94
N ARG A 424 13.99 -28.16 -21.94
CA ARG A 424 13.60 -27.32 -23.07
C ARG A 424 12.48 -27.92 -23.92
N LYS A 425 12.41 -29.26 -24.04
CA LYS A 425 11.31 -29.94 -24.75
C LYS A 425 9.96 -29.67 -24.08
N ASN A 426 9.95 -29.58 -22.75
CA ASN A 426 8.77 -29.27 -21.95
C ASN A 426 8.51 -27.75 -21.94
N VAL A 427 9.55 -26.95 -21.73
CA VAL A 427 9.48 -25.47 -21.67
C VAL A 427 9.92 -24.87 -23.01
N ARG A 428 9.02 -24.95 -24.00
CA ARG A 428 9.33 -24.61 -25.40
C ARG A 428 9.62 -23.12 -25.60
N TYR A 429 8.81 -22.26 -24.98
CA TYR A 429 8.84 -20.82 -25.19
C TYR A 429 9.92 -20.12 -24.35
N ARG A 430 10.53 -19.08 -24.91
CA ARG A 430 11.54 -18.24 -24.26
C ARG A 430 10.89 -17.23 -23.32
N VAL A 431 9.89 -16.47 -23.76
CA VAL A 431 9.37 -15.32 -23.01
C VAL A 431 7.85 -15.35 -22.87
N ILE A 432 7.13 -15.56 -23.98
CA ILE A 432 5.67 -15.49 -24.05
C ILE A 432 5.13 -16.85 -24.49
N PRO A 433 4.35 -17.54 -23.65
CA PRO A 433 3.71 -18.80 -24.01
C PRO A 433 2.90 -18.66 -25.29
N GLY A 434 3.06 -19.59 -26.22
CA GLY A 434 2.32 -19.59 -27.49
C GLY A 434 2.87 -18.64 -28.57
N VAL A 435 3.82 -17.75 -28.24
CA VAL A 435 4.34 -16.74 -29.18
C VAL A 435 5.84 -16.91 -29.41
N TYR A 436 6.66 -16.76 -28.36
CA TYR A 436 8.12 -16.76 -28.47
C TYR A 436 8.77 -17.25 -27.19
#